data_AF-A0A9P5SWE9-F1
#
_entry.id   AF-A0A9P5SWE9-F1
#
_cell.length_a   1.000
_cell.length_b   1.000
_cell.length_c   1.000
_cell.angle_alpha   90.00
_cell.angle_beta   90.00
_cell.angle_gamma   90.00
#
_symmetry.space_group_name_H-M   'P 1'
#
loop_
_entity.id
_entity.type
_entity.pdbx_description
1 polymer ?
#
loop_
_entity_poly.entity_id
_entity_poly.type
_entity_poly.pdbx_seq_one_letter_code
_entity_poly.pdbx_strand_id
1 'polypeptide(L)'
;MSVCNYHANGSALDGIMAFFRRIYGQNKRATFLPALYNLTDGPGEFIMKGCTRHVFVPVAVNNHWSVLYLDLIDHEVSFGDPLGEPAPGGTI
;
A
#
# COMPACT_ATOMS: atom_id res chain seq x y z
N MET A 1 8.12 -9.27 22.06
CA MET A 1 8.55 -7.85 21.97
C MET A 1 8.58 -7.36 20.52
N SER A 2 7.48 -7.45 19.73
CA SER A 2 7.52 -7.05 18.31
C SER A 2 6.46 -6.03 17.88
N VAL A 3 5.29 -5.96 18.51
CA VAL A 3 4.18 -5.09 18.05
C VAL A 3 4.48 -3.59 18.23
N CYS A 4 5.21 -3.19 19.27
CA CYS A 4 5.49 -1.77 19.54
C CYS A 4 6.45 -1.12 18.53
N ASN A 5 7.34 -1.89 17.88
CA ASN A 5 8.25 -1.33 16.87
C ASN A 5 7.54 -1.08 15.53
N TYR A 6 6.49 -1.84 15.20
CA TYR A 6 5.69 -1.60 13.98
C TYR A 6 4.84 -0.35 14.07
N HIS A 7 4.33 -0.02 15.25
CA HIS A 7 3.53 1.19 15.44
C HIS A 7 4.38 2.46 15.31
N ALA A 8 5.64 2.42 15.78
CA ALA A 8 6.58 3.51 15.60
C ALA A 8 7.06 3.64 14.14
N ASN A 9 7.38 2.52 13.47
CA ASN A 9 7.80 2.53 12.05
C ASN A 9 6.65 2.82 11.07
N GLY A 10 5.41 2.48 11.41
CA GLY A 10 4.24 2.79 10.59
C GLY A 10 4.07 4.29 10.36
N SER A 11 4.37 5.12 11.38
CA SER A 11 4.29 6.57 11.26
C SER A 11 5.33 7.18 10.30
N ALA A 12 6.52 6.60 10.21
CA ALA A 12 7.54 7.01 9.23
C ALA A 12 7.12 6.61 7.80
N LEU A 13 6.57 5.41 7.64
CA LEU A 13 6.04 4.93 6.36
C LEU A 13 4.84 5.76 5.90
N ASP A 14 3.94 6.12 6.80
CA ASP A 14 2.83 7.05 6.55
C ASP A 14 3.33 8.42 6.08
N GLY A 15 4.40 8.93 6.70
CA GLY A 15 5.06 10.16 6.27
C GLY A 15 5.60 10.07 4.83
N ILE A 16 6.23 8.96 4.47
CA ILE A 16 6.74 8.69 3.11
C ILE A 16 5.59 8.56 2.12
N MET A 17 4.53 7.82 2.45
CA MET A 17 3.36 7.65 1.59
C MET A 17 2.62 8.99 1.37
N ALA A 18 2.52 9.82 2.41
CA ALA A 18 1.98 11.18 2.29
C ALA A 18 2.85 12.08 1.39
N PHE A 19 4.18 11.96 1.49
CA PHE A 19 5.11 12.66 0.61
C PHE A 19 4.94 12.24 -0.86
N PHE A 20 4.86 10.94 -1.14
CA PHE A 20 4.61 10.44 -2.49
C PHE A 20 3.24 10.85 -3.03
N ARG A 21 2.21 10.80 -2.18
CA ARG A 21 0.89 11.34 -2.53
C ARG A 21 0.95 12.82 -2.89
N ARG A 22 1.77 13.61 -2.21
CA ARG A 22 1.94 15.04 -2.53
C ARG A 22 2.62 15.26 -3.88
N ILE A 23 3.62 14.45 -4.23
CA ILE A 23 4.37 14.59 -5.49
C ILE A 23 3.59 14.00 -6.68
N TYR A 24 3.14 12.76 -6.53
CA TYR A 24 2.57 11.97 -7.63
C TYR A 24 1.04 12.00 -7.66
N GLY A 25 0.40 12.30 -6.54
CA GLY A 25 -1.06 12.41 -6.44
C GLY A 25 -1.65 13.67 -7.09
N GLN A 26 -0.84 14.68 -7.41
CA GLN A 26 -1.33 15.89 -8.12
C GLN A 26 -1.90 15.56 -9.51
N ASN A 27 -1.36 14.51 -10.17
CA ASN A 27 -1.87 14.04 -11.45
C ASN A 27 -3.10 13.13 -11.31
N LYS A 28 -3.59 12.89 -10.09
CA LYS A 28 -4.70 11.99 -9.71
C LYS A 28 -4.59 10.54 -10.19
N ARG A 29 -3.51 10.17 -10.87
CA ARG A 29 -3.29 8.82 -11.42
C ARG A 29 -2.78 7.83 -10.41
N ALA A 30 -2.19 8.27 -9.29
CA ALA A 30 -1.64 7.41 -8.26
C ALA A 30 -2.20 7.76 -6.87
N THR A 31 -2.61 6.74 -6.13
CA THR A 31 -3.05 6.82 -4.73
C THR A 31 -2.13 5.98 -3.87
N PHE A 32 -1.73 6.52 -2.74
CA PHE A 32 -0.86 5.87 -1.76
C PHE A 32 -1.65 5.73 -0.47
N LEU A 33 -1.81 4.50 0.01
CA LEU A 33 -2.52 4.19 1.24
C LEU A 33 -1.57 4.23 2.45
N PRO A 34 -2.08 4.55 3.65
CA PRO A 34 -1.28 4.49 4.86
C PRO A 34 -0.88 3.04 5.21
N ALA A 35 0.19 2.88 5.98
CA ALA A 35 0.78 1.62 6.40
C ALA A 35 -0.16 0.73 7.23
N LEU A 36 -1.09 1.36 7.95
CA LEU A 36 -2.10 0.71 8.76
C LEU A 36 -3.47 0.67 8.06
N TYR A 37 -3.50 0.83 6.74
CA TYR A 37 -4.73 0.71 5.98
C TYR A 37 -5.29 -0.69 6.14
N ASN A 38 -6.49 -0.78 6.71
CA ASN A 38 -7.14 -2.06 6.92
C ASN A 38 -7.71 -2.58 5.59
N LEU A 39 -7.04 -3.57 5.00
CA LEU A 39 -7.48 -4.20 3.75
C LEU A 39 -8.83 -4.91 3.88
N THR A 40 -9.26 -5.31 5.09
CA THR A 40 -10.55 -6.00 5.28
C THR A 40 -11.76 -5.11 5.05
N ASP A 41 -11.60 -3.80 5.22
CA ASP A 41 -12.66 -2.82 4.93
C ASP A 41 -12.77 -2.52 3.42
N GLY A 42 -11.90 -3.17 2.63
CA GLY A 42 -11.79 -3.01 1.19
C GLY A 42 -11.19 -1.66 0.80
N PRO A 43 -10.69 -1.51 -0.44
CA PRO A 43 -10.26 -0.22 -0.98
C PRO A 43 -11.41 0.81 -1.16
N GLY A 44 -12.64 0.45 -0.76
CA GLY A 44 -13.88 0.99 -1.31
C GLY A 44 -14.04 2.50 -1.19
N GLU A 45 -13.69 3.13 -0.07
CA GLU A 45 -13.93 4.57 0.08
C GLU A 45 -12.79 5.46 -0.43
N PHE A 46 -11.55 5.02 -0.30
CA PHE A 46 -10.38 5.82 -0.69
C PHE A 46 -10.11 5.78 -2.18
N ILE A 47 -10.48 4.68 -2.84
CA ILE A 47 -10.15 4.42 -4.24
C ILE A 47 -11.30 4.82 -5.16
N MET A 48 -12.56 4.64 -4.74
CA MET A 48 -13.72 4.92 -5.59
C MET A 48 -14.08 6.42 -5.72
N LYS A 49 -13.48 7.31 -4.92
CA LYS A 49 -13.73 8.76 -4.99
C LYS A 49 -12.80 9.52 -5.94
N GLY A 50 -11.85 8.85 -6.60
CA GLY A 50 -10.90 9.48 -7.52
C GLY A 50 -10.72 8.72 -8.83
N CYS A 51 -10.37 9.42 -9.91
CA CYS A 51 -9.91 8.82 -11.18
C CYS A 51 -8.49 8.22 -11.03
N THR A 52 -8.30 7.40 -10.00
CA THR A 52 -7.03 6.76 -9.69
C THR A 52 -6.83 5.58 -10.63
N ARG A 53 -5.64 5.46 -11.22
CA ARG A 53 -5.24 4.28 -11.99
C ARG A 53 -4.40 3.34 -11.14
N HIS A 54 -3.39 3.90 -10.48
CA HIS A 54 -2.39 3.16 -9.73
C HIS A 54 -2.64 3.31 -8.23
N VAL A 55 -2.60 2.21 -7.50
CA VAL A 55 -2.73 2.20 -6.04
C VAL A 55 -1.52 1.51 -5.46
N PHE A 56 -0.89 2.15 -4.48
CA PHE A 56 0.20 1.58 -3.71
C PHE A 56 -0.29 1.37 -2.27
N VAL A 57 -0.22 0.13 -1.80
CA VAL A 57 -0.61 -0.25 -0.45
C VAL A 57 0.59 -0.84 0.26
N PRO A 58 1.05 -0.23 1.36
CA PRO A 58 2.09 -0.84 2.18
C PRO A 58 1.52 -2.05 2.90
N VAL A 59 2.25 -3.16 2.91
CA VAL A 59 1.85 -4.41 3.56
C VAL A 59 2.95 -4.83 4.52
N ALA A 60 2.59 -5.09 5.78
CA ALA A 60 3.51 -5.73 6.71
C ALA A 60 3.47 -7.24 6.49
N VAL A 61 4.59 -7.84 6.08
CA VAL A 61 4.73 -9.29 5.93
C VAL A 61 5.77 -9.75 6.94
N ASN A 62 5.34 -10.60 7.87
CA ASN A 62 6.19 -11.12 8.95
C ASN A 62 6.97 -10.00 9.68
N ASN A 63 8.22 -9.81 9.26
CA ASN A 63 9.24 -9.03 9.92
C ASN A 63 9.65 -7.76 9.13
N HIS A 64 9.04 -7.51 7.96
CA HIS A 64 9.44 -6.47 7.03
C HIS A 64 8.23 -5.83 6.34
N TRP A 65 8.50 -4.77 5.57
CA TRP A 65 7.50 -4.06 4.77
C TRP A 65 7.65 -4.42 3.29
N SER A 66 6.51 -4.64 2.66
CA SER A 66 6.37 -4.93 1.23
C SER A 66 5.32 -3.98 0.64
N VAL A 67 5.15 -3.99 -0.68
CA VAL A 67 4.17 -3.14 -1.35
C VAL A 67 3.26 -3.97 -2.24
N LEU A 68 1.96 -3.76 -2.11
CA LEU A 68 0.98 -4.21 -3.07
C LEU A 68 0.69 -3.06 -4.04
N TYR A 69 0.79 -3.35 -5.32
CA TYR A 69 0.48 -2.44 -6.40
C TYR A 69 -0.77 -2.92 -7.14
N LEU A 70 -1.72 -2.02 -7.37
CA LEU A 70 -2.94 -2.28 -8.13
C LEU A 70 -3.00 -1.32 -9.32
N ASP A 71 -3.14 -1.85 -10.53
CA ASP A 71 -3.60 -1.08 -11.70
C ASP A 71 -5.10 -1.34 -11.89
N LEU A 72 -5.91 -0.32 -11.62
CA LEU A 72 -7.36 -0.39 -11.66
C LEU A 72 -7.93 -0.36 -13.09
N ILE A 73 -7.13 0.08 -14.07
CA ILE A 73 -7.55 0.10 -15.47
C ILE A 73 -7.26 -1.24 -16.12
N ASP A 74 -6.05 -1.76 -15.90
CA ASP A 74 -5.59 -3.01 -16.50
C ASP A 74 -6.01 -4.24 -15.65
N HIS A 75 -6.63 -4.00 -14.49
CA HIS A 75 -7.01 -5.03 -13.51
C HIS A 75 -5.84 -5.90 -13.05
N GLU A 76 -4.63 -5.32 -13.04
CA GLU A 76 -3.41 -6.03 -12.63
C GLU A 76 -3.11 -5.81 -11.15
N VAL A 77 -2.62 -6.87 -10.51
CA VAL A 77 -2.14 -6.85 -9.13
C VAL A 77 -0.72 -7.36 -9.09
N SER A 78 0.18 -6.57 -8.53
CA SER A 78 1.59 -6.91 -8.38
C SER A 78 2.02 -6.80 -6.93
N PHE A 79 2.83 -7.75 -6.47
CA PHE A 79 3.40 -7.74 -5.13
C PHE A 79 4.91 -7.53 -5.21
N GLY A 80 5.38 -6.44 -4.62
CA GLY A 80 6.79 -6.09 -4.53
C GLY A 80 7.32 -6.41 -3.14
N ASP A 81 8.07 -7.49 -3.03
CA ASP A 81 8.74 -7.90 -1.80
C ASP A 81 10.26 -7.74 -1.94
N PRO A 82 10.91 -6.93 -1.09
CA PRO A 82 12.35 -6.72 -1.18
C PRO A 82 13.17 -7.95 -0.80
N LEU A 83 12.58 -8.92 -0.11
CA LEU A 83 13.21 -10.19 0.25
C LEU A 83 12.86 -11.32 -0.72
N GLY A 84 12.03 -11.04 -1.73
CA GLY A 84 11.56 -12.03 -2.70
C GLY A 84 10.55 -13.02 -2.13
N GLU A 85 9.92 -12.71 -0.98
CA GLU A 85 8.86 -13.54 -0.45
C GLU A 85 7.60 -13.46 -1.34
N PRO A 86 6.88 -14.58 -1.53
CA PRO A 86 5.62 -14.56 -2.27
C PRO A 86 4.55 -13.76 -1.50
N ALA A 87 3.53 -13.30 -2.23
CA ALA A 87 2.40 -12.60 -1.61
C ALA A 87 1.77 -13.47 -0.49
N PRO A 88 1.54 -12.92 0.72
CA PRO A 88 0.93 -13.66 1.80
C PRO A 88 -0.51 -14.05 1.45
N GLY A 89 -0.81 -15.36 1.41
CA GLY A 89 -2.16 -15.88 1.15
C GLY A 89 -2.30 -16.85 -0.03
N GLY A 90 -1.23 -17.09 -0.81
CA GLY A 90 -1.33 -17.90 -2.03
C GLY A 90 -1.94 -17.10 -3.19
N THR A 91 -1.73 -17.60 -4.40
CA THR A 91 -1.98 -16.98 -5.71
C THR A 91 -3.22 -16.07 -5.74
N ILE A 92 -3.03 -14.82 -6.20
CA ILE A 92 -4.11 -13.85 -6.50
C ILE A 92 -4.86 -14.29 -7.75
#